data_AF-A0A128EYU4-F1
#
_entry.id   AF-A0A128EYU4-F1
#
_cell.length_a   1.000
_cell.length_b   1.000
_cell.length_c   1.000
_cell.angle_alpha   90.00
_cell.angle_beta   90.00
_cell.angle_gamma   90.00
#
_symmetry.space_group_name_H-M   'P 1'
#
loop_
_entity.id
_entity.type
_entity.pdbx_description
1 polymer ?
#
loop_
_entity_poly.entity_id
_entity_poly.type
_entity_poly.pdbx_seq_one_letter_code
_entity_poly.pdbx_strand_id
1 'polypeptide(L)'
;MIRVKGRLTDATGDIALGKAMIEFVAKRSAGEVFAYAGARVVTDENGHYEFALKAGEYLVYAQVNQRSDVEPLGPCTVLPEMQGEHDIESLLRFSEPVLPETVQQSIALRDEVTAKHIEISGWHTTVNEKVQATQEDARQTASDREQTGLELQRVIDHREATEQMQRDGILLSQLVTAHSSVVEQNLEQVSTLHKAVTGKALQVSEDARHITQLHAEVASFNDTAQASATTASSQADLARDWAEKDVDSEVVTGAFSAKHWATQSATHAGAAKASRDDAAQSLSDTQTLKNDTQTLNSETKTFRDEALQARREIGVLADYEKALWSLIQVSAEQAVRQLDVNERLIRLETQ
;
A
#
# COMPACT_ATOMS: atom_id res chain seq x y z
N MET A 1 -112.69 -47.24 -54.82
CA MET A 1 -113.76 -47.91 -55.59
C MET A 1 -113.38 -47.76 -57.04
N ILE A 2 -113.22 -48.87 -57.76
CA ILE A 2 -112.75 -48.90 -59.14
C ILE A 2 -113.93 -49.02 -60.11
N ARG A 3 -113.71 -48.68 -61.37
CA ARG A 3 -114.67 -48.93 -62.45
C ARG A 3 -114.23 -50.18 -63.20
N VAL A 4 -115.10 -51.18 -63.27
CA VAL A 4 -114.86 -52.43 -63.98
C VAL A 4 -115.58 -52.37 -65.32
N LYS A 5 -114.82 -52.33 -66.41
CA LYS A 5 -115.34 -52.11 -67.76
C LYS A 5 -114.60 -52.99 -68.77
N GLY A 6 -115.35 -53.60 -69.67
CA GLY A 6 -114.77 -54.42 -70.73
C GLY A 6 -115.81 -55.04 -71.64
N ARG A 7 -115.36 -56.00 -72.45
CA ARG A 7 -116.20 -56.79 -73.36
C ARG A 7 -115.99 -58.26 -73.05
N LEU A 8 -117.08 -58.99 -72.79
CA LEU A 8 -117.04 -60.42 -72.56
C LEU A 8 -117.13 -61.14 -73.92
N THR A 9 -116.15 -62.01 -74.15
CA THR A 9 -116.03 -62.83 -75.34
C THR A 9 -116.06 -64.30 -74.95
N ASP A 10 -116.32 -65.16 -75.92
CA ASP A 10 -116.20 -66.61 -75.72
C ASP A 10 -114.73 -67.03 -75.52
N ALA A 11 -114.52 -68.32 -75.27
CA ALA A 11 -113.17 -68.87 -75.06
C ALA A 11 -112.21 -68.65 -76.23
N THR A 12 -112.69 -68.31 -77.44
CA THR A 12 -111.83 -67.98 -78.59
C THR A 12 -111.38 -66.52 -78.59
N GLY A 13 -112.09 -65.65 -77.87
CA GLY A 13 -111.87 -64.21 -77.86
C GLY A 13 -112.52 -63.48 -79.04
N ASP A 14 -113.05 -64.20 -80.03
CA ASP A 14 -113.52 -63.62 -81.28
C ASP A 14 -115.03 -63.29 -81.26
N ILE A 15 -115.83 -64.06 -80.51
CA ILE A 15 -117.28 -63.89 -80.47
C ILE A 15 -117.68 -63.16 -79.21
N ALA A 16 -118.35 -62.03 -79.36
CA ALA A 16 -118.93 -61.33 -78.22
C ALA A 16 -120.15 -62.06 -77.66
N LEU A 17 -120.15 -62.20 -76.34
CA LEU A 17 -121.23 -62.83 -75.59
C LEU A 17 -122.23 -61.76 -75.15
N GLY A 18 -123.19 -61.47 -76.04
CA GLY A 18 -124.27 -60.55 -75.73
C GLY A 18 -125.29 -61.15 -74.74
N LYS A 19 -125.81 -60.33 -73.83
CA LYS A 19 -126.77 -60.73 -72.77
C LYS A 19 -126.25 -61.84 -71.83
N ALA A 20 -124.92 -61.96 -71.70
CA ALA A 20 -124.26 -62.91 -70.83
C ALA A 20 -124.11 -62.36 -69.40
N MET A 21 -124.13 -63.25 -68.41
CA MET A 21 -124.09 -62.90 -66.99
C MET A 21 -122.68 -62.95 -66.41
N ILE A 22 -122.34 -61.94 -65.63
CA ILE A 22 -121.11 -61.82 -64.84
C ILE A 22 -121.52 -61.63 -63.38
N GLU A 23 -120.86 -62.33 -62.46
CA GLU A 23 -121.13 -62.27 -61.03
C GLU A 23 -119.84 -62.17 -60.21
N PHE A 24 -119.78 -61.18 -59.32
CA PHE A 24 -118.68 -60.97 -58.38
C PHE A 24 -119.17 -61.23 -56.96
N VAL A 25 -118.63 -62.24 -56.30
CA VAL A 25 -118.99 -62.63 -54.92
C VAL A 25 -117.88 -62.21 -53.97
N ALA A 26 -118.17 -61.28 -53.06
CA ALA A 26 -117.15 -60.82 -52.10
C ALA A 26 -116.76 -61.93 -51.10
N LYS A 27 -115.47 -62.25 -51.00
CA LYS A 27 -114.90 -63.05 -49.90
C LYS A 27 -114.60 -62.19 -48.68
N ARG A 28 -113.97 -61.03 -48.90
CA ARG A 28 -113.64 -60.04 -47.87
C ARG A 28 -113.72 -58.65 -48.48
N SER A 29 -114.72 -57.85 -48.14
CA SER A 29 -114.80 -56.45 -48.57
C SER A 29 -114.26 -55.49 -47.51
N ALA A 30 -113.81 -54.31 -47.93
CA ALA A 30 -113.63 -53.19 -47.01
C ALA A 30 -115.00 -52.74 -46.47
N GLY A 31 -115.39 -53.32 -45.33
CA GLY A 31 -116.66 -53.15 -44.64
C GLY A 31 -117.31 -54.50 -44.32
N GLU A 32 -117.63 -54.76 -43.05
CA GLU A 32 -118.12 -56.04 -42.53
C GLU A 32 -119.52 -56.47 -43.03
N VAL A 33 -120.20 -55.65 -43.84
CA VAL A 33 -121.64 -55.80 -44.14
C VAL A 33 -121.95 -56.58 -45.43
N PHE A 34 -120.94 -57.00 -46.21
CA PHE A 34 -121.17 -57.58 -47.54
C PHE A 34 -120.35 -58.85 -47.86
N ALA A 35 -119.90 -59.62 -46.86
CA ALA A 35 -119.33 -60.95 -47.12
C ALA A 35 -120.37 -61.84 -47.81
N TYR A 36 -120.00 -62.48 -48.92
CA TYR A 36 -120.87 -63.22 -49.85
C TYR A 36 -121.93 -62.39 -50.59
N ALA A 37 -121.89 -61.06 -50.53
CA ALA A 37 -122.74 -60.24 -51.39
C ALA A 37 -122.27 -60.35 -52.84
N GLY A 38 -123.21 -60.66 -53.74
CA GLY A 38 -122.99 -60.80 -55.17
C GLY A 38 -123.36 -59.54 -55.93
N ALA A 39 -122.44 -58.99 -56.73
CA ALA A 39 -122.78 -58.02 -57.77
C ALA A 39 -122.97 -58.78 -59.09
N ARG A 40 -124.19 -58.76 -59.63
CA ARG A 40 -124.54 -59.43 -60.88
C ARG A 40 -124.79 -58.41 -61.97
N VAL A 41 -124.10 -58.57 -63.09
CA VAL A 41 -124.15 -57.68 -64.26
C VAL A 41 -124.41 -58.52 -65.50
N VAL A 42 -125.29 -58.02 -66.37
CA VAL A 42 -125.59 -58.65 -67.66
C VAL A 42 -124.99 -57.77 -68.75
N THR A 43 -124.29 -58.38 -69.71
CA THR A 43 -123.67 -57.67 -70.83
C THR A 43 -124.71 -57.14 -71.82
N ASP A 44 -124.36 -56.08 -72.54
CA ASP A 44 -125.18 -55.55 -73.64
C ASP A 44 -125.22 -56.51 -74.85
N GLU A 45 -125.90 -56.13 -75.95
CA GLU A 45 -126.00 -56.98 -77.15
C GLU A 45 -124.65 -57.25 -77.84
N ASN A 46 -123.63 -56.44 -77.55
CA ASN A 46 -122.28 -56.54 -78.10
C ASN A 46 -121.26 -57.10 -77.09
N GLY A 47 -121.74 -57.60 -75.94
CA GLY A 47 -120.92 -58.20 -74.89
C GLY A 47 -120.28 -57.22 -73.92
N HIS A 48 -120.58 -55.92 -73.97
CA HIS A 48 -119.96 -54.95 -73.05
C HIS A 48 -120.58 -55.00 -71.66
N TYR A 49 -119.75 -54.79 -70.64
CA TYR A 49 -120.15 -54.60 -69.25
C TYR A 49 -119.48 -53.36 -68.67
N GLU A 50 -120.18 -52.67 -67.77
CA GLU A 50 -119.65 -51.57 -66.98
C GLU A 50 -120.34 -51.51 -65.62
N PHE A 51 -119.55 -51.57 -64.54
CA PHE A 51 -120.04 -51.40 -63.17
C PHE A 51 -118.91 -50.90 -62.26
N ALA A 52 -119.22 -50.62 -60.99
CA ALA A 52 -118.21 -50.17 -60.04
C ALA A 52 -118.04 -51.18 -58.89
N LEU A 53 -116.80 -51.41 -58.49
CA LEU A 53 -116.42 -52.42 -57.49
C LEU A 53 -115.58 -51.78 -56.37
N LYS A 54 -115.85 -52.14 -55.11
CA LYS A 54 -115.10 -51.63 -53.95
C LYS A 54 -113.80 -52.42 -53.74
N ALA A 55 -112.93 -51.91 -52.86
CA ALA A 55 -111.74 -52.64 -52.44
C ALA A 55 -112.14 -53.88 -51.63
N GLY A 56 -111.48 -55.00 -51.90
CA GLY A 56 -111.79 -56.30 -51.31
C GLY A 56 -111.31 -57.47 -52.16
N GLU A 57 -111.44 -58.66 -51.59
CA GLU A 57 -111.23 -59.94 -52.26
C GLU A 57 -112.57 -60.46 -52.79
N TYR A 58 -112.63 -60.85 -54.06
CA TYR A 58 -113.82 -61.33 -54.75
C TYR A 58 -113.57 -62.67 -55.45
N LEU A 59 -114.61 -63.48 -55.61
CA LEU A 59 -114.68 -64.59 -56.55
C LEU A 59 -115.48 -64.16 -57.77
N VAL A 60 -114.90 -64.31 -58.95
CA VAL A 60 -115.52 -63.91 -60.20
C VAL A 60 -116.10 -65.12 -60.91
N TYR A 61 -117.33 -64.99 -61.40
CA TYR A 61 -118.03 -65.96 -62.22
C TYR A 61 -118.53 -65.27 -63.50
N ALA A 62 -118.51 -65.95 -64.64
CA ALA A 62 -119.08 -65.42 -65.88
C ALA A 62 -119.61 -66.53 -66.79
N GLN A 63 -120.63 -66.22 -67.59
CA GLN A 63 -121.07 -67.08 -68.68
C GLN A 63 -120.05 -67.02 -69.81
N VAL A 64 -119.44 -68.16 -70.12
CA VAL A 64 -118.43 -68.30 -71.19
C VAL A 64 -119.04 -68.78 -72.52
N ASN A 65 -120.34 -69.08 -72.55
CA ASN A 65 -121.08 -69.50 -73.74
C ASN A 65 -122.57 -69.08 -73.64
N GLN A 66 -123.19 -68.65 -74.75
CA GLN A 66 -124.60 -68.21 -74.81
C GLN A 66 -125.62 -69.28 -74.37
N ARG A 67 -125.22 -70.56 -74.31
CA ARG A 67 -126.09 -71.68 -73.91
C ARG A 67 -125.67 -72.34 -72.59
N SER A 68 -124.69 -71.82 -71.86
CA SER A 68 -124.22 -72.39 -70.58
C SER A 68 -124.65 -71.57 -69.37
N ASP A 69 -124.53 -72.15 -68.18
CA ASP A 69 -124.57 -71.41 -66.92
C ASP A 69 -123.26 -70.60 -66.69
N VAL A 70 -123.22 -69.83 -65.61
CA VAL A 70 -122.01 -69.10 -65.17
C VAL A 70 -120.94 -70.06 -64.65
N GLU A 71 -119.69 -69.86 -65.07
CA GLU A 71 -118.52 -70.63 -64.64
C GLU A 71 -117.58 -69.78 -63.77
N PRO A 72 -116.87 -70.37 -62.79
CA PRO A 72 -115.90 -69.65 -61.97
C PRO A 72 -114.67 -69.27 -62.81
N LEU A 73 -114.34 -67.98 -62.85
CA LEU A 73 -113.14 -67.46 -63.51
C LEU A 73 -111.92 -67.42 -62.57
N GLY A 74 -112.15 -67.21 -61.26
CA GLY A 74 -111.08 -67.20 -60.25
C GLY A 74 -111.24 -66.09 -59.21
N PRO A 75 -110.35 -66.05 -58.19
CA PRO A 75 -110.32 -64.97 -57.22
C PRO A 75 -109.62 -63.74 -57.79
N CYS A 76 -110.04 -62.54 -57.36
CA CYS A 76 -109.31 -61.30 -57.58
C CYS A 76 -109.29 -60.44 -56.31
N THR A 77 -108.30 -59.56 -56.21
CA THR A 77 -108.17 -58.60 -55.11
C THR A 77 -108.13 -57.18 -55.66
N VAL A 78 -109.03 -56.33 -55.17
CA VAL A 78 -109.03 -54.90 -55.43
C VAL A 78 -108.40 -54.20 -54.22
N LEU A 79 -107.19 -53.66 -54.37
CA LEU A 79 -106.48 -52.95 -53.29
C LEU A 79 -107.08 -51.56 -53.03
N PRO A 80 -106.96 -50.99 -51.81
CA PRO A 80 -107.47 -49.65 -51.48
C PRO A 80 -106.92 -48.53 -52.38
N GLU A 81 -105.66 -48.65 -52.79
CA GLU A 81 -104.93 -47.70 -53.64
C GLU A 81 -105.20 -47.88 -55.15
N MET A 82 -105.89 -48.96 -55.56
CA MET A 82 -106.27 -49.13 -56.97
C MET A 82 -107.28 -48.06 -57.41
N GLN A 83 -106.94 -47.35 -58.49
CA GLN A 83 -107.77 -46.32 -59.11
C GLN A 83 -107.87 -46.55 -60.63
N GLY A 84 -108.86 -45.95 -61.28
CA GLY A 84 -109.05 -46.04 -62.74
C GLY A 84 -110.01 -47.13 -63.22
N GLU A 85 -109.95 -47.41 -64.52
CA GLU A 85 -110.75 -48.43 -65.22
C GLU A 85 -109.95 -49.73 -65.36
N HIS A 86 -110.56 -50.84 -64.98
CA HIS A 86 -109.96 -52.18 -65.05
C HIS A 86 -110.94 -53.14 -65.74
N ASP A 87 -110.45 -54.08 -66.52
CA ASP A 87 -111.26 -55.18 -67.04
C ASP A 87 -111.21 -56.39 -66.09
N ILE A 88 -112.03 -57.41 -66.36
CA ILE A 88 -112.05 -58.63 -65.52
C ILE A 88 -110.68 -59.34 -65.52
N GLU A 89 -110.00 -59.37 -66.65
CA GLU A 89 -108.72 -60.09 -66.79
C GLU A 89 -107.58 -59.45 -65.98
N SER A 90 -107.48 -58.12 -65.99
CA SER A 90 -106.50 -57.37 -65.21
C SER A 90 -106.69 -57.56 -63.71
N LEU A 91 -107.93 -57.64 -63.23
CA LEU A 91 -108.22 -57.90 -61.83
C LEU A 91 -107.80 -59.31 -61.38
N LEU A 92 -107.93 -60.31 -62.26
CA LEU A 92 -107.51 -61.69 -61.96
C LEU A 92 -105.98 -61.85 -61.85
N ARG A 93 -105.17 -60.85 -62.25
CA ARG A 93 -103.69 -60.92 -62.21
C ARG A 93 -103.06 -60.45 -60.89
N PHE A 94 -103.77 -59.67 -60.06
CA PHE A 94 -103.21 -59.15 -58.81
C PHE A 94 -103.36 -60.16 -57.67
N SER A 95 -102.23 -60.60 -57.09
CA SER A 95 -102.19 -61.61 -56.01
C SER A 95 -101.12 -61.33 -54.93
N GLU A 96 -100.88 -60.06 -54.56
CA GLU A 96 -100.02 -59.76 -53.39
C GLU A 96 -100.83 -59.71 -52.07
N PRO A 97 -100.40 -60.41 -51.00
CA PRO A 97 -101.08 -60.40 -49.72
C PRO A 97 -100.79 -59.14 -48.89
N VAL A 98 -101.82 -58.55 -48.29
CA VAL A 98 -101.70 -57.39 -47.40
C VAL A 98 -101.16 -57.83 -46.02
N LEU A 99 -100.04 -57.24 -45.56
CA LEU A 99 -99.41 -57.54 -44.26
C LEU A 99 -100.21 -56.98 -43.06
N PRO A 100 -100.25 -57.67 -41.91
CA PRO A 100 -100.89 -57.17 -40.69
C PRO A 100 -100.17 -55.97 -40.05
N GLU A 101 -100.94 -55.05 -39.45
CA GLU A 101 -100.46 -53.82 -38.81
C GLU A 101 -99.39 -54.04 -37.72
N THR A 102 -99.51 -55.12 -36.94
CA THR A 102 -98.55 -55.46 -35.87
C THR A 102 -97.14 -55.71 -36.39
N VAL A 103 -96.99 -56.27 -37.60
CA VAL A 103 -95.69 -56.53 -38.22
C VAL A 103 -95.06 -55.22 -38.69
N GLN A 104 -95.86 -54.28 -39.21
CA GLN A 104 -95.38 -52.96 -39.60
C GLN A 104 -94.88 -52.16 -38.38
N GLN A 105 -95.61 -52.18 -37.27
CA GLN A 105 -95.21 -51.52 -36.02
C GLN A 105 -93.89 -52.08 -35.45
N SER A 106 -93.70 -53.40 -35.49
CA SER A 106 -92.48 -54.04 -35.01
C SER A 106 -91.24 -53.66 -35.84
N ILE A 107 -91.39 -53.46 -37.15
CA ILE A 107 -90.30 -53.01 -38.03
C ILE A 107 -89.92 -51.56 -37.69
N ALA A 108 -90.92 -50.68 -37.54
CA ALA A 108 -90.68 -49.28 -37.17
C ALA A 108 -89.93 -49.15 -35.83
N LEU A 109 -90.34 -49.93 -34.81
CA LEU A 109 -89.68 -49.92 -33.50
C LEU A 109 -88.23 -50.43 -33.57
N ARG A 110 -87.96 -51.49 -34.36
CA ARG A 110 -86.60 -52.00 -34.57
C ARG A 110 -85.69 -50.93 -35.19
N ASP A 111 -86.19 -50.22 -36.20
CA ASP A 111 -85.42 -49.21 -36.91
C ASP A 111 -85.12 -48.01 -35.99
N GLU A 112 -86.07 -47.61 -35.12
CA GLU A 112 -85.84 -46.60 -34.07
C GLU A 112 -84.78 -47.04 -33.06
N VAL A 113 -84.85 -48.28 -32.55
CA VAL A 113 -83.85 -48.84 -31.62
C VAL A 113 -82.47 -48.87 -32.28
N THR A 114 -82.39 -49.23 -33.55
CA THR A 114 -81.12 -49.26 -34.32
C THR A 114 -80.54 -47.86 -34.46
N ALA A 115 -81.37 -46.87 -34.80
CA ALA A 115 -80.95 -45.48 -34.91
C ALA A 115 -80.43 -44.94 -33.57
N LYS A 116 -81.12 -45.23 -32.46
CA LYS A 116 -80.68 -44.86 -31.11
C LYS A 116 -79.39 -45.55 -30.69
N HIS A 117 -79.17 -46.80 -31.07
CA HIS A 117 -77.93 -47.51 -30.79
C HIS A 117 -76.72 -46.87 -31.48
N ILE A 118 -76.89 -46.42 -32.72
CA ILE A 118 -75.85 -45.66 -33.47
C ILE A 118 -75.54 -44.34 -32.75
N GLU A 119 -76.57 -43.61 -32.31
CA GLU A 119 -76.41 -42.35 -31.56
C GLU A 119 -75.63 -42.55 -30.25
N ILE A 120 -76.01 -43.56 -29.45
CA ILE A 120 -75.35 -43.90 -28.18
C ILE A 120 -73.90 -44.32 -28.41
N SER A 121 -73.61 -45.09 -29.46
CA SER A 121 -72.24 -45.49 -29.80
C SER A 121 -71.38 -44.26 -30.15
N GLY A 122 -71.94 -43.29 -30.87
CA GLY A 122 -71.28 -42.00 -31.13
C GLY A 122 -70.95 -41.23 -29.85
N TRP A 123 -71.90 -41.15 -28.92
CA TRP A 123 -71.68 -40.50 -27.62
C TRP A 123 -70.61 -41.22 -26.79
N HIS A 124 -70.58 -42.55 -26.82
CA HIS A 124 -69.56 -43.31 -26.11
C HIS A 124 -68.15 -42.99 -26.62
N THR A 125 -67.97 -42.87 -27.94
CA THR A 125 -66.70 -42.43 -28.54
C THR A 125 -66.31 -41.03 -28.07
N THR A 126 -67.24 -40.06 -28.13
CA THR A 126 -66.97 -38.69 -27.68
C THR A 126 -66.63 -38.62 -26.18
N VAL A 127 -67.30 -39.41 -25.35
CA VAL A 127 -66.99 -39.48 -23.91
C VAL A 127 -65.60 -40.07 -23.70
N ASN A 128 -65.24 -41.15 -24.40
CA ASN A 128 -63.91 -41.74 -24.29
C ASN A 128 -62.80 -40.77 -24.73
N GLU A 129 -63.00 -40.03 -25.82
CA GLU A 129 -62.07 -38.98 -26.27
C GLU A 129 -61.90 -37.88 -25.21
N LYS A 130 -63.00 -37.39 -24.62
CA LYS A 130 -62.94 -36.37 -23.56
C LYS A 130 -62.27 -36.87 -22.29
N VAL A 131 -62.48 -38.14 -21.92
CA VAL A 131 -61.80 -38.76 -20.78
C VAL A 131 -60.28 -38.82 -21.03
N GLN A 132 -59.85 -39.21 -22.23
CA GLN A 132 -58.43 -39.22 -22.58
C GLN A 132 -57.83 -37.81 -22.57
N ALA A 133 -58.51 -36.82 -23.15
CA ALA A 133 -58.06 -35.43 -23.11
C ALA A 133 -57.92 -34.91 -21.66
N THR A 134 -58.91 -35.20 -20.81
CA THR A 134 -58.87 -34.80 -19.39
C THR A 134 -57.74 -35.48 -18.63
N GLN A 135 -57.43 -36.74 -18.94
CA GLN A 135 -56.30 -37.46 -18.34
C GLN A 135 -54.97 -36.85 -18.76
N GLU A 136 -54.84 -36.41 -20.01
CA GLU A 136 -53.63 -35.75 -20.49
C GLU A 136 -53.47 -34.35 -19.87
N ASP A 137 -54.53 -33.56 -19.80
CA ASP A 137 -54.53 -32.27 -19.11
C ASP A 137 -54.15 -32.41 -17.63
N ALA A 138 -54.63 -33.47 -16.96
CA ALA A 138 -54.28 -33.76 -15.58
C ALA A 138 -52.79 -34.13 -15.41
N ARG A 139 -52.23 -34.91 -16.35
CA ARG A 139 -50.79 -35.22 -16.38
C ARG A 139 -49.95 -33.97 -16.63
N GLN A 140 -50.36 -33.14 -17.58
CA GLN A 140 -49.67 -31.89 -17.88
C GLN A 140 -49.71 -30.95 -16.68
N THR A 141 -50.87 -30.81 -16.03
CA THR A 141 -51.01 -29.98 -14.81
C THR A 141 -50.12 -30.48 -13.68
N ALA A 142 -49.97 -31.80 -13.52
CA ALA A 142 -49.07 -32.37 -12.52
C ALA A 142 -47.60 -32.07 -12.84
N SER A 143 -47.21 -32.17 -14.12
CA SER A 143 -45.87 -31.80 -14.61
C SER A 143 -45.58 -30.31 -14.41
N ASP A 144 -46.52 -29.45 -14.78
CA ASP A 144 -46.40 -27.99 -14.63
C ASP A 144 -46.25 -27.59 -13.16
N ARG A 145 -46.98 -28.26 -12.26
CA ARG A 145 -46.86 -28.06 -10.81
C ARG A 145 -45.47 -28.45 -10.31
N GLU A 146 -44.91 -29.58 -10.75
CA GLU A 146 -43.56 -30.00 -10.38
C GLU A 146 -42.52 -28.99 -10.88
N GLN A 147 -42.63 -28.56 -12.13
CA GLN A 147 -41.74 -27.57 -12.71
C GLN A 147 -41.83 -26.23 -11.97
N THR A 148 -43.04 -25.78 -11.63
CA THR A 148 -43.25 -24.56 -10.83
C THR A 148 -42.62 -24.69 -9.44
N GLY A 149 -42.67 -25.86 -8.83
CA GLY A 149 -41.99 -26.14 -7.55
C GLY A 149 -40.47 -26.02 -7.66
N LEU A 150 -39.87 -26.54 -8.74
CA LEU A 150 -38.44 -26.41 -9.01
C LEU A 150 -38.02 -24.96 -9.27
N GLU A 151 -38.78 -24.21 -10.07
CA GLU A 151 -38.51 -22.79 -10.30
C GLU A 151 -38.63 -21.97 -9.01
N LEU A 152 -39.63 -22.26 -8.17
CA LEU A 152 -39.76 -21.60 -6.87
C LEU A 152 -38.54 -21.87 -5.97
N GLN A 153 -38.04 -23.11 -5.94
CA GLN A 153 -36.83 -23.44 -5.18
C GLN A 153 -35.61 -22.65 -5.69
N ARG A 154 -35.43 -22.53 -7.01
CA ARG A 154 -34.35 -21.72 -7.59
C ARG A 154 -34.45 -20.24 -7.21
N VAL A 155 -35.66 -19.69 -7.17
CA VAL A 155 -35.87 -18.30 -6.73
C VAL A 155 -35.51 -18.12 -5.26
N ILE A 156 -35.84 -19.09 -4.40
CA ILE A 156 -35.45 -19.08 -2.98
C ILE A 156 -33.93 -19.11 -2.86
N ASP A 157 -33.26 -20.05 -3.52
CA ASP A 157 -31.79 -20.19 -3.48
C ASP A 157 -31.09 -18.92 -3.99
N HIS A 158 -31.60 -18.33 -5.08
CA HIS A 158 -31.05 -17.08 -5.63
C HIS A 158 -31.24 -15.89 -4.68
N ARG A 159 -32.39 -15.82 -4.01
CA ARG A 159 -32.65 -14.79 -2.99
C ARG A 159 -31.71 -14.94 -1.80
N GLU A 160 -31.53 -16.15 -1.28
CA GLU A 160 -30.61 -16.41 -0.18
C GLU A 160 -29.16 -16.03 -0.54
N ALA A 161 -28.72 -16.37 -1.76
CA ALA A 161 -27.41 -15.95 -2.27
C ALA A 161 -27.28 -14.43 -2.36
N THR A 162 -28.33 -13.73 -2.80
CA THR A 162 -28.35 -12.26 -2.89
C THR A 162 -28.30 -11.61 -1.51
N GLU A 163 -29.05 -12.13 -0.54
CA GLU A 163 -29.03 -11.66 0.85
C GLU A 163 -27.67 -11.91 1.52
N GLN A 164 -27.00 -13.01 1.18
CA GLN A 164 -25.63 -13.27 1.63
C GLN A 164 -24.63 -12.27 1.02
N MET A 165 -24.71 -12.03 -0.29
CA MET A 165 -23.87 -11.04 -0.97
C MET A 165 -24.04 -9.63 -0.39
N GLN A 166 -25.27 -9.25 -0.01
CA GLN A 166 -25.53 -7.97 0.66
C GLN A 166 -24.87 -7.90 2.04
N ARG A 167 -24.95 -8.97 2.83
CA ARG A 167 -24.26 -9.05 4.14
C ARG A 167 -22.75 -8.94 3.99
N ASP A 168 -22.17 -9.67 3.04
CA ASP A 168 -20.74 -9.63 2.75
C ASP A 168 -20.32 -8.23 2.27
N GLY A 169 -21.14 -7.59 1.43
CA GLY A 169 -20.92 -6.22 0.97
C GLY A 169 -20.91 -5.19 2.11
N ILE A 170 -21.81 -5.33 3.09
CA ILE A 170 -21.83 -4.49 4.30
C ILE A 170 -20.58 -4.71 5.14
N LEU A 171 -20.18 -5.97 5.36
CA LEU A 171 -18.97 -6.31 6.11
C LEU A 171 -17.71 -5.77 5.44
N LEU A 172 -17.60 -5.92 4.11
CA LEU A 172 -16.51 -5.34 3.31
C LEU A 172 -16.47 -3.82 3.44
N SER A 173 -17.62 -3.15 3.35
CA SER A 173 -17.69 -1.69 3.54
C SER A 173 -17.23 -1.27 4.94
N GLN A 174 -17.67 -1.98 5.99
CA GLN A 174 -17.25 -1.69 7.37
C GLN A 174 -15.74 -1.91 7.55
N LEU A 175 -15.19 -2.98 6.97
CA LEU A 175 -13.76 -3.27 7.01
C LEU A 175 -12.95 -2.19 6.29
N VAL A 176 -13.41 -1.74 5.12
CA VAL A 176 -12.77 -0.64 4.36
C VAL A 176 -12.80 0.65 5.17
N THR A 177 -13.92 1.00 5.81
CA THR A 177 -14.00 2.17 6.69
C THR A 177 -13.03 2.06 7.88
N ALA A 178 -12.95 0.90 8.53
CA ALA A 178 -12.02 0.67 9.63
C ALA A 178 -10.55 0.81 9.18
N HIS A 179 -10.19 0.21 8.03
CA HIS A 179 -8.86 0.34 7.47
C HIS A 179 -8.53 1.78 7.05
N SER A 180 -9.49 2.53 6.50
CA SER A 180 -9.30 3.95 6.15
C SER A 180 -8.94 4.78 7.39
N SER A 181 -9.63 4.56 8.51
CA SER A 181 -9.35 5.26 9.77
C SER A 181 -7.93 4.95 10.30
N VAL A 182 -7.49 3.69 10.21
CA VAL A 182 -6.12 3.30 10.60
C VAL A 182 -5.09 3.96 9.68
N VAL A 183 -5.34 4.03 8.37
CA VAL A 183 -4.47 4.70 7.41
C VAL A 183 -4.35 6.19 7.70
N GLU A 184 -5.46 6.87 8.01
CA GLU A 184 -5.46 8.28 8.40
C GLU A 184 -4.67 8.51 9.69
N GLN A 185 -4.84 7.66 10.70
CA GLN A 185 -4.07 7.74 11.94
C GLN A 185 -2.56 7.54 11.70
N ASN A 186 -2.20 6.57 10.86
CA ASN A 186 -0.80 6.32 10.49
C ASN A 186 -0.21 7.49 9.70
N LEU A 187 -0.98 8.12 8.82
CA LEU A 187 -0.55 9.29 8.06
C LEU A 187 -0.21 10.47 8.99
N GLU A 188 -1.03 10.71 10.01
CA GLU A 188 -0.79 11.77 11.00
C GLU A 188 0.45 11.46 11.87
N GLN A 189 0.63 10.20 12.27
CA GLN A 189 1.85 9.76 12.98
C GLN A 189 3.11 9.98 12.12
N VAL A 190 3.07 9.58 10.85
CA VAL A 190 4.19 9.78 9.91
C VAL A 190 4.47 11.27 9.70
N SER A 191 3.44 12.10 9.57
CA SER A 191 3.57 13.56 9.48
C SER A 191 4.26 14.16 10.71
N THR A 192 3.88 13.71 11.90
CA THR A 192 4.49 14.14 13.16
C THR A 192 5.96 13.71 13.26
N LEU A 193 6.26 12.45 12.92
CA LEU A 193 7.63 11.93 12.89
C LEU A 193 8.49 12.69 11.88
N HIS A 194 7.95 13.00 10.70
CA HIS A 194 8.66 13.76 9.68
C HIS A 194 9.07 15.15 10.19
N LYS A 195 8.16 15.88 10.85
CA LYS A 195 8.48 17.18 11.48
C LYS A 195 9.58 17.05 12.54
N ALA A 196 9.52 16.01 13.38
CA ALA A 196 10.53 15.76 14.41
C ALA A 196 11.91 15.44 13.84
N VAL A 197 11.97 14.61 12.79
CA VAL A 197 13.22 14.27 12.08
C VAL A 197 13.83 15.50 11.42
N THR A 198 13.01 16.31 10.74
CA THR A 198 13.46 17.57 10.13
C THR A 198 14.02 18.53 11.17
N GLY A 199 13.37 18.65 12.34
CA GLY A 199 13.88 19.45 13.46
C GLY A 199 15.24 18.96 13.98
N LYS A 200 15.39 17.65 14.19
CA LYS A 200 16.67 17.07 14.61
C LYS A 200 17.77 17.23 13.57
N ALA A 201 17.44 17.15 12.28
CA ALA A 201 18.40 17.35 11.21
C ALA A 201 18.96 18.79 11.21
N LEU A 202 18.12 19.79 11.47
CA LEU A 202 18.55 21.18 11.64
C LEU A 202 19.48 21.33 12.85
N GLN A 203 19.12 20.75 13.99
CA GLN A 203 19.95 20.78 15.20
C GLN A 203 21.33 20.14 14.97
N VAL A 204 21.39 18.97 14.32
CA VAL A 204 22.67 18.32 13.99
C VAL A 204 23.53 19.19 13.07
N SER A 205 22.91 19.93 12.15
CA SER A 205 23.63 20.89 11.30
C SER A 205 24.22 22.05 12.10
N GLU A 206 23.51 22.56 13.11
CA GLU A 206 24.00 23.61 14.01
C GLU A 206 25.14 23.10 14.89
N ASP A 207 24.98 21.92 15.48
CA ASP A 207 26.00 21.27 16.31
C ASP A 207 27.29 21.01 15.51
N ALA A 208 27.18 20.54 14.27
CA ALA A 208 28.34 20.36 13.39
C ALA A 208 29.09 21.67 13.12
N ARG A 209 28.37 22.78 12.97
CA ARG A 209 28.96 24.12 12.79
C ARG A 209 29.68 24.57 14.05
N HIS A 210 29.09 24.34 15.22
CA HIS A 210 29.68 24.68 16.51
C HIS A 210 30.94 23.84 16.80
N ILE A 211 30.92 22.53 16.54
CA ILE A 211 32.10 21.65 16.65
C ILE A 211 33.25 22.16 15.76
N THR A 212 32.93 22.59 14.53
CA THR A 212 33.94 23.15 13.62
C THR A 212 34.59 24.41 14.19
N GLN A 213 33.81 25.28 14.84
CA GLN A 213 34.32 26.48 15.52
C GLN A 213 35.22 26.12 16.71
N LEU A 214 34.75 25.22 17.58
CA LEU A 214 35.54 24.74 18.73
C LEU A 214 36.86 24.11 18.29
N HIS A 215 36.86 23.36 17.19
CA HIS A 215 38.09 22.76 16.67
C HIS A 215 39.09 23.83 16.19
N ALA A 216 38.61 24.90 15.55
CA ALA A 216 39.46 26.03 15.16
C ALA A 216 40.01 26.78 16.39
N GLU A 217 39.20 26.97 17.43
CA GLU A 217 39.63 27.58 18.70
C GLU A 217 40.69 26.73 19.41
N VAL A 218 40.49 25.42 19.50
CA VAL A 218 41.46 24.48 20.10
C VAL A 218 42.78 24.49 19.34
N ALA A 219 42.75 24.52 18.00
CA ALA A 219 43.96 24.62 17.20
C ALA A 219 44.73 25.92 17.50
N SER A 220 44.04 27.07 17.54
CA SER A 220 44.66 28.36 17.89
C SER A 220 45.22 28.38 19.31
N PHE A 221 44.53 27.77 20.27
CA PHE A 221 45.01 27.63 21.63
C PHE A 221 46.28 26.77 21.68
N ASN A 222 46.31 25.65 20.96
CA ASN A 222 47.47 24.76 20.88
C ASN A 222 48.69 25.48 20.28
N ASP A 223 48.51 26.24 19.20
CA ASP A 223 49.59 27.04 18.60
C ASP A 223 50.15 28.06 19.60
N THR A 224 49.28 28.73 20.35
CA THR A 224 49.66 29.70 21.39
C THR A 224 50.42 29.03 22.54
N ALA A 225 49.97 27.86 22.98
CA ALA A 225 50.63 27.09 24.03
C ALA A 225 52.02 26.62 23.58
N GLN A 226 52.15 26.14 22.34
CA GLN A 226 53.43 25.71 21.77
C GLN A 226 54.42 26.88 21.61
N ALA A 227 53.95 28.04 21.17
CA ALA A 227 54.77 29.26 21.08
C ALA A 227 55.26 29.71 22.47
N SER A 228 54.37 29.65 23.46
CA SER A 228 54.70 29.99 24.86
C SER A 228 55.72 29.03 25.45
N ALA A 229 55.56 27.72 25.24
CA ALA A 229 56.50 26.70 25.67
C ALA A 229 57.89 26.88 25.02
N THR A 230 57.92 27.19 23.72
CA THR A 230 59.17 27.47 23.00
C THR A 230 59.89 28.69 23.58
N THR A 231 59.15 29.77 23.84
CA THR A 231 59.70 30.99 24.45
C THR A 231 60.22 30.72 25.85
N ALA A 232 59.48 29.98 26.67
CA ALA A 232 59.91 29.61 28.02
C ALA A 232 61.20 28.79 28.00
N SER A 233 61.33 27.83 27.08
CA SER A 233 62.56 27.05 26.89
C SER A 233 63.74 27.93 26.50
N SER A 234 63.57 28.82 25.52
CA SER A 234 64.64 29.74 25.10
C SER A 234 65.08 30.68 26.22
N GLN A 235 64.14 31.18 27.03
CA GLN A 235 64.47 32.02 28.19
C GLN A 235 65.17 31.23 29.30
N ALA A 236 64.80 29.97 29.52
CA ALA A 236 65.48 29.11 30.47
C ALA A 236 66.94 28.83 30.04
N ASP A 237 67.16 28.55 28.75
CA ASP A 237 68.52 28.40 28.20
C ASP A 237 69.33 29.69 28.35
N LEU A 238 68.72 30.84 28.05
CA LEU A 238 69.36 32.15 28.21
C LEU A 238 69.73 32.42 29.68
N ALA A 239 68.83 32.12 30.61
CA ALA A 239 69.09 32.28 32.05
C ALA A 239 70.24 31.37 32.53
N ARG A 240 70.35 30.14 32.01
CA ARG A 240 71.50 29.26 32.27
C ARG A 240 72.78 29.89 31.75
N ASP A 241 72.78 30.39 30.52
CA ASP A 241 73.95 31.07 29.95
C ASP A 241 74.35 32.30 30.79
N TRP A 242 73.40 33.09 31.28
CA TRP A 242 73.69 34.21 32.19
C TRP A 242 74.38 33.79 33.49
N ALA A 243 74.06 32.60 34.01
CA ALA A 243 74.63 32.08 35.25
C ALA A 243 76.00 31.40 35.04
N GLU A 244 76.12 30.57 34.00
CA GLU A 244 77.21 29.59 33.89
C GLU A 244 78.27 29.96 32.86
N LYS A 245 77.93 30.76 31.85
CA LYS A 245 78.81 31.02 30.71
C LYS A 245 80.13 31.63 31.17
N ASP A 246 81.21 31.15 30.55
CA ASP A 246 82.55 31.46 30.97
C ASP A 246 82.89 32.95 30.83
N VAL A 247 83.95 33.35 31.52
CA VAL A 247 84.46 34.72 31.52
C VAL A 247 84.83 35.11 30.08
N ASP A 248 84.52 36.35 29.72
CA ASP A 248 84.81 36.97 28.40
C ASP A 248 84.01 36.36 27.22
N SER A 249 82.97 35.58 27.52
CA SER A 249 81.99 35.12 26.54
C SER A 249 80.68 35.90 26.69
N GLU A 250 80.24 36.55 25.60
CA GLU A 250 78.97 37.26 25.58
C GLU A 250 77.78 36.29 25.66
N VAL A 251 76.81 36.59 26.54
CA VAL A 251 75.55 35.83 26.68
C VAL A 251 74.55 36.30 25.63
N VAL A 252 74.41 37.63 25.49
CA VAL A 252 73.77 38.32 24.37
C VAL A 252 74.71 39.40 23.88
N THR A 253 74.51 39.88 22.65
CA THR A 253 75.36 40.91 22.05
C THR A 253 75.58 42.09 23.00
N GLY A 254 76.85 42.30 23.39
CA GLY A 254 77.27 43.39 24.28
C GLY A 254 77.02 43.17 25.77
N ALA A 255 76.62 41.97 26.22
CA ALA A 255 76.44 41.68 27.64
C ALA A 255 77.05 40.33 28.07
N PHE A 256 77.74 40.34 29.21
CA PHE A 256 78.49 39.20 29.75
C PHE A 256 77.82 38.56 30.97
N SER A 257 78.12 37.28 31.21
CA SER A 257 77.55 36.49 32.31
C SER A 257 77.85 37.06 33.70
N ALA A 258 77.06 36.64 34.69
CA ALA A 258 77.31 36.98 36.11
C ALA A 258 78.70 36.50 36.57
N LYS A 259 79.15 35.33 36.06
CA LYS A 259 80.47 34.76 36.33
C LYS A 259 81.61 35.65 35.81
N HIS A 260 81.45 36.28 34.63
CA HIS A 260 82.42 37.25 34.12
C HIS A 260 82.56 38.45 35.08
N TRP A 261 81.46 39.09 35.45
CA TRP A 261 81.50 40.26 36.34
C TRP A 261 82.03 39.93 37.74
N ALA A 262 81.68 38.76 38.29
CA ALA A 262 82.22 38.28 39.55
C ALA A 262 83.75 38.09 39.47
N THR A 263 84.25 37.53 38.36
CA THR A 263 85.69 37.32 38.14
C THR A 263 86.43 38.64 37.93
N GLN A 264 85.91 39.54 37.10
CA GLN A 264 86.47 40.87 36.89
C GLN A 264 86.53 41.68 38.21
N SER A 265 85.47 41.61 39.01
CA SER A 265 85.44 42.24 40.34
C SER A 265 86.52 41.67 41.26
N ALA A 266 86.71 40.34 41.30
CA ALA A 266 87.76 39.70 42.08
C ALA A 266 89.17 40.11 41.61
N THR A 267 89.40 40.19 40.29
CA THR A 267 90.66 40.68 39.71
C THR A 267 90.92 42.14 40.13
N HIS A 268 89.93 43.01 40.02
CA HIS A 268 90.06 44.41 40.45
C HIS A 268 90.31 44.53 41.96
N ALA A 269 89.64 43.72 42.79
CA ALA A 269 89.90 43.66 44.23
C ALA A 269 91.33 43.19 44.55
N GLY A 270 91.84 42.19 43.82
CA GLY A 270 93.22 41.74 43.92
C GLY A 270 94.23 42.83 43.56
N ALA A 271 94.01 43.54 42.46
CA ALA A 271 94.84 44.68 42.05
C ALA A 271 94.80 45.82 43.09
N ALA A 272 93.62 46.13 43.64
CA ALA A 272 93.49 47.14 44.70
C ALA A 272 94.23 46.74 45.99
N LYS A 273 94.18 45.45 46.36
CA LYS A 273 94.95 44.92 47.50
C LYS A 273 96.46 45.03 47.27
N ALA A 274 96.94 44.61 46.08
CA ALA A 274 98.35 44.73 45.72
C ALA A 274 98.82 46.19 45.79
N SER A 275 98.05 47.12 45.22
CA SER A 275 98.35 48.55 45.27
C SER A 275 98.38 49.10 46.71
N ARG A 276 97.49 48.63 47.60
CA ARG A 276 97.52 48.98 49.03
C ARG A 276 98.77 48.44 49.71
N ASP A 277 99.14 47.20 49.44
CA ASP A 277 100.32 46.56 50.05
C ASP A 277 101.62 47.25 49.57
N ASP A 278 101.71 47.63 48.29
CA ASP A 278 102.81 48.44 47.73
C ASP A 278 102.89 49.83 48.39
N ALA A 279 101.76 50.47 48.65
CA ALA A 279 101.70 51.74 49.35
C ALA A 279 102.13 51.61 50.83
N ALA A 280 101.76 50.51 51.49
CA ALA A 280 102.20 50.20 52.86
C ALA A 280 103.72 49.95 52.91
N GLN A 281 104.28 49.22 51.95
CA GLN A 281 105.73 49.03 51.83
C GLN A 281 106.44 50.36 51.62
N SER A 282 105.94 51.19 50.70
CA SER A 282 106.49 52.54 50.45
C SER A 282 106.48 53.42 51.71
N LEU A 283 105.45 53.30 52.55
CA LEU A 283 105.39 54.00 53.84
C LEU A 283 106.45 53.49 54.83
N SER A 284 106.64 52.17 54.92
CA SER A 284 107.69 51.55 55.75
C SER A 284 109.09 51.99 55.30
N ASP A 285 109.34 52.01 53.99
CA ASP A 285 110.61 52.46 53.41
C ASP A 285 110.84 53.94 53.72
N THR A 286 109.79 54.77 53.61
CA THR A 286 109.83 56.19 53.98
C THR A 286 110.17 56.39 55.46
N GLN A 287 109.60 55.56 56.35
CA GLN A 287 109.89 55.62 57.79
C GLN A 287 111.33 55.19 58.09
N THR A 288 111.85 54.19 57.37
CA THR A 288 113.25 53.76 57.46
C THR A 288 114.19 54.88 57.02
N LEU A 289 113.94 55.48 55.84
CA LEU A 289 114.70 56.64 55.35
C LEU A 289 114.67 57.82 56.33
N LYS A 290 113.53 58.06 56.99
CA LYS A 290 113.42 59.08 58.04
C LYS A 290 114.32 58.78 59.23
N ASN A 291 114.34 57.53 59.70
CA ASN A 291 115.21 57.10 60.79
C ASN A 291 116.69 57.23 60.40
N ASP A 292 117.06 56.79 59.20
CA ASP A 292 118.43 56.93 58.66
C ASP A 292 118.85 58.39 58.57
N THR A 293 117.94 59.27 58.13
CA THR A 293 118.17 60.72 58.08
C THR A 293 118.38 61.30 59.48
N GLN A 294 117.64 60.82 60.49
CA GLN A 294 117.84 61.23 61.89
C GLN A 294 119.19 60.77 62.44
N THR A 295 119.59 59.53 62.14
CA THR A 295 120.91 58.98 62.48
C THR A 295 122.01 59.83 61.85
N LEU A 296 121.96 60.05 60.52
CA LEU A 296 122.90 60.90 59.80
C LEU A 296 122.96 62.33 60.37
N ASN A 297 121.83 62.91 60.75
CA ASN A 297 121.80 64.23 61.38
C ASN A 297 122.50 64.23 62.76
N SER A 298 122.33 63.16 63.55
CA SER A 298 123.02 63.01 64.82
C SER A 298 124.53 62.82 64.63
N GLU A 299 124.95 61.99 63.68
CA GLU A 299 126.37 61.82 63.30
C GLU A 299 126.98 63.13 62.80
N THR A 300 126.27 63.88 61.96
CA THR A 300 126.71 65.18 61.46
C THR A 300 126.88 66.20 62.60
N LYS A 301 126.01 66.18 63.62
CA LYS A 301 126.18 67.00 64.82
C LYS A 301 127.43 66.60 65.61
N THR A 302 127.64 65.29 65.82
CA THR A 302 128.84 64.78 66.48
C THR A 302 130.11 65.23 65.74
N PHE A 303 130.18 65.03 64.42
CA PHE A 303 131.31 65.50 63.61
C PHE A 303 131.51 67.01 63.68
N ARG A 304 130.43 67.79 63.72
CA ARG A 304 130.51 69.25 63.91
C ARG A 304 131.09 69.60 65.28
N ASP A 305 130.65 68.94 66.34
CA ASP A 305 131.11 69.19 67.71
C ASP A 305 132.58 68.77 67.89
N GLU A 306 132.98 67.63 67.32
CA GLU A 306 134.37 67.18 67.23
C GLU A 306 135.24 68.19 66.47
N ALA A 307 134.77 68.70 65.31
CA ALA A 307 135.49 69.72 64.56
C ALA A 307 135.63 71.04 65.33
N LEU A 308 134.59 71.45 66.09
CA LEU A 308 134.65 72.62 66.96
C LEU A 308 135.60 72.40 68.16
N GLN A 309 135.65 71.18 68.70
CA GLN A 309 136.59 70.82 69.74
C GLN A 309 138.04 70.81 69.23
N ALA A 310 138.31 70.19 68.09
CA ALA A 310 139.61 70.25 67.43
C ALA A 310 140.03 71.69 67.14
N ARG A 311 139.09 72.55 66.70
CA ARG A 311 139.37 73.99 66.50
C ARG A 311 139.74 74.69 67.82
N ARG A 312 139.09 74.36 68.94
CA ARG A 312 139.45 74.89 70.27
C ARG A 312 140.83 74.41 70.70
N GLU A 313 141.15 73.14 70.50
CA GLU A 313 142.46 72.56 70.81
C GLU A 313 143.58 73.21 69.97
N ILE A 314 143.34 73.47 68.68
CA ILE A 314 144.25 74.27 67.83
C ILE A 314 144.41 75.69 68.37
N GLY A 315 143.33 76.32 68.86
CA GLY A 315 143.40 77.63 69.50
C GLY A 315 144.28 77.64 70.76
N VAL A 316 144.12 76.64 71.63
CA VAL A 316 144.96 76.46 72.83
C VAL A 316 146.42 76.24 72.45
N LEU A 317 146.69 75.45 71.40
CA LEU A 317 148.05 75.24 70.90
C LEU A 317 148.67 76.54 70.34
N ALA A 318 147.89 77.34 69.62
CA ALA A 318 148.34 78.65 69.12
C ALA A 318 148.62 79.64 70.25
N ASP A 319 147.82 79.64 71.33
CA ASP A 319 148.09 80.44 72.53
C ASP A 319 149.34 79.95 73.26
N TYR A 320 149.58 78.63 73.31
CA TYR A 320 150.81 78.03 73.84
C TYR A 320 152.04 78.44 73.02
N GLU A 321 151.93 78.42 71.69
CA GLU A 321 152.97 78.88 70.78
C GLU A 321 153.29 80.36 71.02
N LYS A 322 152.26 81.21 71.16
CA LYS A 322 152.41 82.64 71.45
C LYS A 322 153.06 82.89 72.81
N ALA A 323 152.69 82.10 73.83
CA ALA A 323 153.31 82.16 75.15
C ALA A 323 154.80 81.78 75.10
N LEU A 324 155.14 80.70 74.36
CA LEU A 324 156.53 80.29 74.12
C LEU A 324 157.34 81.39 73.41
N TRP A 325 156.77 82.01 72.37
CA TRP A 325 157.40 83.15 71.70
C TRP A 325 157.63 84.34 72.63
N SER A 326 156.69 84.65 73.52
CA SER A 326 156.87 85.71 74.53
C SER A 326 157.99 85.37 75.53
N LEU A 327 158.09 84.10 75.94
CA LEU A 327 159.11 83.63 76.86
C LEU A 327 160.50 83.70 76.23
N ILE A 328 160.62 83.33 74.95
CA ILE A 328 161.84 83.47 74.15
C ILE A 328 162.23 84.95 74.08
N GLN A 329 161.28 85.85 73.82
CA GLN A 329 161.55 87.29 73.74
C GLN A 329 162.05 87.87 75.08
N VAL A 330 161.43 87.50 76.20
CA VAL A 330 161.89 87.90 77.55
C VAL A 330 163.28 87.34 77.86
N SER A 331 163.55 86.09 77.49
CA SER A 331 164.87 85.48 77.70
C SER A 331 165.98 86.14 76.85
N ALA A 332 165.64 86.55 75.62
CA ALA A 332 166.54 87.29 74.74
C ALA A 332 166.83 88.69 75.30
N GLU A 333 165.83 89.38 75.85
CA GLU A 333 166.02 90.68 76.52
C GLU A 333 166.88 90.56 77.79
N GLN A 334 166.74 89.47 78.57
CA GLN A 334 167.61 89.22 79.73
C GLN A 334 169.06 88.93 79.31
N ALA A 335 169.29 88.18 78.23
CA ALA A 335 170.63 87.91 77.72
C ALA A 335 171.35 89.19 77.25
N VAL A 336 170.63 90.12 76.61
CA VAL A 336 171.19 91.42 76.21
C VAL A 336 171.58 92.26 77.42
N ARG A 337 170.79 92.26 78.50
CA ARG A 337 171.16 92.97 79.74
C ARG A 337 172.38 92.38 80.44
N GLN A 338 172.59 91.07 80.39
CA GLN A 338 173.81 90.46 80.95
C GLN A 338 175.07 90.80 80.14
N LEU A 339 174.95 90.95 78.82
CA LEU A 339 176.04 91.42 77.96
C LEU A 339 176.43 92.87 78.26
N ASP A 340 175.46 93.76 78.47
CA ASP A 340 175.71 95.17 78.82
C ASP A 340 176.40 95.35 80.19
N VAL A 341 176.08 94.47 81.15
CA VAL A 341 176.76 94.43 82.46
C VAL A 341 178.19 93.92 82.34
N ASN A 342 178.44 92.91 81.50
CA ASN A 342 179.79 92.39 81.27
C ASN A 342 180.68 93.38 80.53
N GLU A 343 180.17 94.16 79.57
CA GLU A 343 180.95 95.22 78.93
C GLU A 343 181.31 96.37 79.89
N ARG A 344 180.43 96.68 80.86
CA ARG A 344 180.72 97.67 81.90
C ARG A 344 181.79 97.22 82.89
N LEU A 345 181.86 95.93 83.20
CA LEU A 345 182.90 95.35 84.07
C LEU A 345 184.29 95.37 83.42
N ILE A 346 184.38 95.09 82.11
CA ILE A 346 185.67 95.08 81.39
C ILE A 346 186.31 96.48 81.30
N ARG A 347 185.53 97.56 81.30
CA ARG A 347 186.08 98.94 81.28
C ARG A 347 186.67 99.41 82.62
N LEU A 348 186.42 98.71 83.73
CA LEU A 348 186.91 99.08 85.05
C LEU A 348 188.26 98.44 85.42
N GLU A 349 188.72 97.41 84.69
CA GLU A 349 189.95 96.66 85.02
C GLU A 349 191.21 97.14 84.25
N THR A 350 191.15 98.27 83.53
CA THR A 350 192.29 98.80 82.73
C THR A 350 192.76 100.23 83.09
N GLN A 351 192.46 100.69 84.30
CA GLN A 351 193.14 101.84 84.96
C GLN A 351 193.72 101.39 86.29
#